data_AF-A0A2V7PDZ9-F1
#
_entry.id   AF-A0A2V7PDZ9-F1
#
_cell.length_a   1.000
_cell.length_b   1.000
_cell.length_c   1.000
_cell.angle_alpha   90.00
_cell.angle_beta   90.00
_cell.angle_gamma   90.00
#
_symmetry.space_group_name_H-M   'P 1'
#
loop_
_entity.id
_entity.type
_entity.pdbx_description
1 polymer ?
#
loop_
_entity_poly.entity_id
_entity_poly.type
_entity_poly.pdbx_seq_one_letter_code
_entity_poly.pdbx_strand_id
1 'polypeptide(L)'
;MKEPTGWFAAGRSFRQALTLLSDGAFKLFAYICLEADRRTGRFETTQRELAQALGKSRRIIASYVAQLSDKGICRVRPGANQFARTLFEVADEYWPYERHVPDSSAAKTETYVQAVRETFLSIACGPGKFTVSDARTASHMQADGVPLSVVQDAILLGACRKYVSWLNGGSAEPIGSLAYFEAIVAELRQQRLPADYREHLRAQSARYGARWKLARAGNGTAQGGCPDMGSTEIVR
;
A
#
# COMPACT_ATOMS: atom_id res chain seq x y z
N MET A 1 -4.65 -28.21 -12.12
CA MET A 1 -4.00 -27.10 -12.81
C MET A 1 -4.77 -25.84 -12.45
N LYS A 2 -4.15 -24.90 -11.73
CA LYS A 2 -4.73 -23.57 -11.43
C LYS A 2 -4.06 -22.59 -12.40
N GLU A 3 -4.84 -21.77 -13.10
CA GLU A 3 -4.37 -20.98 -14.25
C GLU A 3 -3.86 -19.58 -13.85
N PRO A 4 -2.87 -19.01 -14.55
CA PRO A 4 -2.17 -17.78 -14.14
C PRO A 4 -2.79 -16.48 -14.67
N THR A 5 -3.86 -16.54 -15.47
CA THR A 5 -4.34 -15.41 -16.26
C THR A 5 -5.76 -15.03 -15.90
N GLY A 6 -5.96 -13.85 -15.26
CA GLY A 6 -7.16 -12.98 -15.34
C GLY A 6 -8.58 -13.56 -15.17
N TRP A 7 -8.71 -14.86 -14.96
CA TRP A 7 -9.91 -15.66 -15.06
C TRP A 7 -10.21 -16.19 -13.66
N PHE A 8 -11.44 -15.94 -13.21
CA PHE A 8 -11.91 -16.45 -11.93
C PHE A 8 -12.02 -17.98 -12.03
N ALA A 9 -11.00 -18.69 -11.55
CA ALA A 9 -10.94 -20.14 -11.59
C ALA A 9 -11.93 -20.75 -10.58
N ALA A 10 -13.23 -20.71 -10.90
CA ALA A 10 -14.29 -21.44 -10.20
C ALA A 10 -14.15 -22.95 -10.45
N GLY A 11 -13.08 -23.53 -9.90
CA GLY A 11 -12.73 -24.94 -10.04
C GLY A 11 -13.46 -25.83 -9.04
N ARG A 12 -12.83 -26.96 -8.68
CA ARG A 12 -13.38 -27.94 -7.72
C ARG A 12 -13.77 -27.31 -6.37
N SER A 13 -12.97 -26.37 -5.89
CA SER A 13 -13.19 -25.58 -4.68
C SER A 13 -14.55 -24.87 -4.65
N PHE A 14 -14.92 -24.22 -5.76
CA PHE A 14 -16.20 -23.51 -5.87
C PHE A 14 -17.38 -24.47 -5.93
N ARG A 15 -17.24 -25.58 -6.66
CA ARG A 15 -18.27 -26.64 -6.68
C ARG A 15 -18.50 -27.25 -5.30
N GLN A 16 -17.43 -27.45 -4.54
CA GLN A 16 -17.54 -27.94 -3.16
C GLN A 16 -18.23 -26.91 -2.24
N ALA A 17 -17.83 -25.64 -2.30
CA ALA A 17 -18.49 -24.57 -1.55
C ALA A 17 -19.98 -24.45 -1.89
N LEU A 18 -20.35 -24.62 -3.17
CA LEU A 18 -21.74 -24.60 -3.64
C LEU A 18 -22.60 -25.70 -2.98
N THR A 19 -22.03 -26.87 -2.70
CA THR A 19 -22.75 -27.97 -2.03
C THR A 19 -22.87 -27.79 -0.50
N LEU A 20 -22.00 -26.98 0.10
CA LEU A 20 -21.91 -26.82 1.56
C LEU A 20 -22.63 -25.58 2.09
N LEU A 21 -22.86 -24.59 1.22
CA LEU A 21 -23.41 -23.29 1.58
C LEU A 21 -24.84 -23.12 1.06
N SER A 22 -25.62 -22.33 1.77
CA SER A 22 -26.86 -21.78 1.22
C SER A 22 -26.56 -20.83 0.06
N ASP A 23 -27.50 -20.63 -0.86
CA ASP A 23 -27.35 -19.71 -2.01
C ASP A 23 -26.85 -18.31 -1.58
N GLY A 24 -27.38 -17.82 -0.45
CA GLY A 24 -27.00 -16.53 0.09
C GLY A 24 -25.58 -16.49 0.66
N ALA A 25 -25.16 -17.54 1.37
CA ALA A 25 -23.79 -17.64 1.87
C ALA A 25 -22.77 -17.92 0.76
N PHE A 26 -23.16 -18.67 -0.27
CA PHE A 26 -22.34 -18.86 -1.46
C PHE A 26 -22.15 -17.53 -2.21
N LYS A 27 -23.20 -16.72 -2.35
CA LYS A 27 -23.08 -15.37 -2.93
C LYS A 27 -22.10 -14.50 -2.13
N LEU A 28 -22.15 -14.57 -0.79
CA LEU A 28 -21.18 -13.87 0.06
C LEU A 28 -19.76 -14.40 -0.14
N PHE A 29 -19.57 -15.72 -0.21
CA PHE A 29 -18.28 -16.34 -0.50
C PHE A 29 -17.70 -15.89 -1.86
N ALA A 30 -18.53 -15.91 -2.92
CA ALA A 30 -18.12 -15.45 -4.24
C ALA A 30 -17.71 -13.97 -4.22
N TYR A 31 -18.50 -13.12 -3.55
CA TYR A 31 -18.15 -11.71 -3.36
C TYR A 31 -16.82 -11.54 -2.63
N ILE A 32 -16.59 -12.26 -1.53
CA ILE A 32 -15.31 -12.24 -0.80
C ILE A 32 -14.15 -12.65 -1.73
N CYS A 33 -14.34 -13.65 -2.60
CA CYS A 33 -13.29 -14.07 -3.53
C CYS A 33 -12.96 -13.05 -4.62
N LEU A 34 -13.90 -12.16 -4.95
CA LEU A 34 -13.68 -11.08 -5.91
C LEU A 34 -12.93 -9.90 -5.27
N GLU A 35 -13.23 -9.61 -4.01
CA GLU A 35 -12.68 -8.45 -3.29
C GLU A 35 -11.41 -8.75 -2.48
N ALA A 36 -11.17 -10.02 -2.14
CA ALA A 36 -10.01 -10.41 -1.36
C ALA A 36 -8.71 -10.24 -2.14
N ASP A 37 -7.66 -9.82 -1.44
CA ASP A 37 -6.32 -9.73 -1.99
C ASP A 37 -5.89 -11.09 -2.56
N ARG A 38 -5.49 -11.10 -3.85
CA ARG A 38 -5.21 -12.34 -4.60
C ARG A 38 -4.12 -13.21 -3.95
N ARG A 39 -3.14 -12.59 -3.29
CA ARG A 39 -1.96 -13.25 -2.72
C ARG A 39 -2.23 -13.82 -1.35
N THR A 40 -3.08 -13.15 -0.56
CA THR A 40 -3.33 -13.49 0.84
C THR A 40 -4.70 -14.12 1.08
N GLY A 41 -5.65 -13.96 0.15
CA GLY A 41 -7.05 -14.36 0.28
C GLY A 41 -7.77 -13.66 1.43
N ARG A 42 -7.32 -12.45 1.77
CA ARG A 42 -7.85 -11.63 2.87
C ARG A 42 -8.72 -10.50 2.36
N PHE A 43 -9.83 -10.27 3.03
CA PHE A 43 -10.76 -9.18 2.77
C PHE A 43 -11.23 -8.54 4.07
N GLU A 44 -11.17 -7.22 4.15
CA GLU A 44 -11.60 -6.46 5.33
C GLU A 44 -12.76 -5.54 5.00
N THR A 45 -13.84 -5.67 5.76
CA THR A 45 -15.07 -4.91 5.54
C THR A 45 -15.89 -4.83 6.81
N THR A 46 -16.82 -3.88 6.87
CA THR A 46 -17.84 -3.81 7.91
C THR A 46 -19.08 -4.65 7.53
N GLN A 47 -19.87 -5.02 8.54
CA GLN A 47 -21.17 -5.68 8.33
C GLN A 47 -22.15 -4.79 7.54
N ARG A 48 -22.03 -3.46 7.66
CA ARG A 48 -22.85 -2.50 6.91
C ARG A 48 -22.51 -2.51 5.42
N GLU A 49 -21.22 -2.48 5.09
CA GLU A 49 -20.74 -2.52 3.70
C GLU A 49 -21.15 -3.84 3.02
N LEU A 50 -21.03 -4.98 3.72
CA LEU A 50 -21.48 -6.28 3.20
C LEU A 50 -23.00 -6.32 2.93
N ALA A 51 -23.79 -5.79 3.86
CA ALA A 51 -25.23 -5.70 3.74
C ALA A 51 -25.63 -4.85 2.51
N GLN A 52 -24.96 -3.71 2.33
CA GLN A 52 -25.18 -2.82 1.19
C GLN A 52 -24.75 -3.47 -0.14
N ALA A 53 -23.55 -4.06 -0.21
CA ALA A 53 -23.02 -4.67 -1.41
C ALA A 53 -23.87 -5.86 -1.91
N LEU A 54 -24.43 -6.64 -0.98
CA LEU A 54 -25.22 -7.82 -1.31
C LEU A 54 -26.73 -7.57 -1.37
N GLY A 55 -27.19 -6.36 -1.01
CA GLY A 55 -28.61 -6.01 -0.93
C GLY A 55 -29.37 -6.85 0.09
N LYS A 56 -28.77 -7.11 1.27
CA LYS A 56 -29.33 -7.96 2.35
C LYS A 56 -29.30 -7.24 3.69
N SER A 57 -30.11 -7.68 4.64
CA SER A 57 -30.08 -7.13 5.99
C SER A 57 -28.83 -7.59 6.76
N ARG A 58 -28.37 -6.79 7.73
CA ARG A 58 -27.22 -7.13 8.59
C ARG A 58 -27.39 -8.45 9.32
N ARG A 59 -28.62 -8.79 9.74
CA ARG A 59 -28.93 -10.07 10.40
C ARG A 59 -28.68 -11.27 9.47
N ILE A 60 -29.08 -11.14 8.21
CA ILE A 60 -28.90 -12.18 7.20
C ILE A 60 -27.41 -12.32 6.84
N ILE A 61 -26.69 -11.20 6.67
CA ILE A 61 -25.23 -11.25 6.49
C ILE A 61 -24.55 -11.94 7.67
N ALA A 62 -24.92 -11.62 8.91
CA ALA A 62 -24.37 -12.28 10.09
C ALA A 62 -24.59 -13.80 10.07
N SER A 63 -25.77 -14.27 9.64
CA SER A 63 -26.01 -15.72 9.47
C SER A 63 -25.14 -16.36 8.38
N TYR A 64 -24.90 -15.66 7.27
CA TYR A 64 -24.02 -16.15 6.21
C TYR A 64 -22.55 -16.20 6.65
N VAL A 65 -22.09 -15.18 7.37
CA VAL A 65 -20.76 -15.12 7.97
C VAL A 65 -20.56 -16.28 8.96
N ALA A 66 -21.55 -16.54 9.81
CA ALA A 66 -21.52 -17.67 10.73
C ALA A 66 -21.44 -19.01 9.99
N GLN A 67 -22.23 -19.18 8.91
CA GLN A 67 -22.18 -20.38 8.08
C GLN A 67 -20.82 -20.58 7.39
N LEU A 68 -20.22 -19.52 6.85
CA LEU A 68 -18.88 -19.59 6.24
C LEU A 68 -17.80 -20.01 7.24
N SER A 69 -17.91 -19.53 8.48
CA SER A 69 -17.01 -19.89 9.57
C SER A 69 -17.23 -21.34 10.03
N ASP A 70 -18.50 -21.76 10.21
CA ASP A 70 -18.87 -23.11 10.64
C ASP A 70 -18.42 -24.18 9.64
N LYS A 71 -18.55 -23.91 8.34
CA LYS A 71 -18.14 -24.83 7.27
C LYS A 71 -16.63 -24.79 6.97
N GLY A 72 -15.85 -23.99 7.71
CA GLY A 72 -14.42 -23.88 7.53
C GLY A 72 -13.99 -23.23 6.21
N ILE A 73 -14.91 -22.58 5.50
CA ILE A 73 -14.65 -21.95 4.19
C ILE A 73 -13.91 -20.62 4.38
N CYS A 74 -14.26 -19.87 5.45
CA CYS A 74 -13.57 -18.64 5.82
C CYS A 74 -13.20 -18.67 7.31
N ARG A 75 -11.96 -18.28 7.63
CA ARG A 75 -11.61 -17.83 8.97
C ARG A 75 -12.06 -16.39 9.13
N VAL A 76 -12.91 -16.13 10.11
CA VAL A 76 -13.51 -14.82 10.34
C VAL A 76 -12.97 -14.26 11.66
N ARG A 77 -12.34 -13.09 11.61
CA ARG A 77 -11.96 -12.33 12.80
C ARG A 77 -12.90 -11.13 12.93
N PRO A 78 -13.92 -11.20 13.80
CA PRO A 78 -14.88 -10.11 13.95
C PRO A 78 -14.18 -8.85 14.46
N GLY A 79 -14.61 -7.70 13.96
CA GLY A 79 -14.21 -6.42 14.52
C GLY A 79 -14.74 -6.27 15.95
N ALA A 80 -14.00 -5.57 16.82
CA ALA A 80 -14.36 -5.40 18.23
C ALA A 80 -15.73 -4.71 18.45
N ASN A 81 -16.23 -3.98 17.45
CA ASN A 81 -17.54 -3.34 17.47
C ASN A 81 -18.12 -3.21 16.05
N GLN A 82 -19.31 -2.65 15.92
CA GLN A 82 -20.02 -2.51 14.64
C GLN A 82 -19.35 -1.58 13.61
N PHE A 83 -18.41 -0.74 14.04
CA PHE A 83 -17.62 0.16 13.20
C PHE A 83 -16.26 -0.46 12.85
N ALA A 84 -15.81 -1.43 13.64
CA ALA A 84 -14.58 -2.16 13.40
C ALA A 84 -14.74 -3.13 12.22
N ARG A 85 -13.69 -3.22 11.41
CA ARG A 85 -13.66 -4.09 10.24
C ARG A 85 -13.54 -5.54 10.68
N THR A 86 -14.36 -6.38 10.05
CA THR A 86 -14.26 -7.83 10.14
C THR A 86 -13.28 -8.28 9.07
N LEU A 87 -12.28 -9.05 9.47
CA LEU A 87 -11.33 -9.67 8.55
C LEU A 87 -11.83 -11.06 8.17
N PHE A 88 -11.94 -11.29 6.88
CA PHE A 88 -12.21 -12.58 6.28
C PHE A 88 -10.93 -13.12 5.65
N GLU A 89 -10.59 -14.36 5.92
CA GLU A 89 -9.53 -15.09 5.25
C GLU A 89 -10.12 -16.39 4.71
N VAL A 90 -10.22 -16.51 3.40
CA VAL A 90 -10.71 -17.74 2.76
C VAL A 90 -9.73 -18.87 3.02
N ALA A 91 -10.18 -20.09 3.32
CA ALA A 91 -9.31 -21.25 3.53
C ALA A 91 -8.65 -21.72 2.23
N ASP A 92 -7.48 -22.37 2.33
CA ASP A 92 -6.65 -22.74 1.18
C ASP A 92 -7.33 -23.69 0.20
N GLU A 93 -8.14 -24.63 0.71
CA GLU A 93 -8.89 -25.55 -0.15
C GLU A 93 -9.91 -24.82 -1.03
N TYR A 94 -10.41 -23.67 -0.54
CA TYR A 94 -11.47 -22.90 -1.18
C TYR A 94 -10.95 -21.69 -1.97
N TRP A 95 -9.67 -21.32 -1.79
CA TRP A 95 -9.08 -20.17 -2.48
C TRP A 95 -8.74 -20.49 -3.95
N PRO A 96 -9.28 -19.72 -4.92
CA PRO A 96 -9.12 -20.03 -6.34
C PRO A 96 -7.70 -19.75 -6.85
N TYR A 97 -6.94 -18.87 -6.20
CA TYR A 97 -5.58 -18.49 -6.61
C TYR A 97 -4.51 -19.23 -5.80
N GLU A 98 -3.26 -19.22 -6.29
CA GLU A 98 -2.12 -19.68 -5.49
C GLU A 98 -1.86 -18.69 -4.37
N ARG A 99 -2.05 -19.14 -3.12
CA ARG A 99 -1.62 -18.37 -1.97
C ARG A 99 -0.11 -18.51 -1.90
N HIS A 100 0.60 -17.39 -2.04
CA HIS A 100 1.97 -17.36 -1.61
C HIS A 100 1.95 -17.40 -0.08
N VAL A 101 1.98 -18.61 0.48
CA VAL A 101 2.37 -18.79 1.87
C VAL A 101 3.82 -18.31 1.91
N PRO A 102 4.14 -17.22 2.63
CA PRO A 102 5.55 -16.96 2.88
C PRO A 102 6.01 -18.14 3.73
N ASP A 103 6.83 -19.01 3.13
CA ASP A 103 7.51 -20.06 3.87
C ASP A 103 8.11 -19.40 5.12
N SER A 104 7.79 -19.96 6.28
CA SER A 104 8.26 -19.45 7.58
C SER A 104 9.78 -19.56 7.75
N SER A 105 10.52 -19.99 6.72
CA SER A 105 11.98 -19.90 6.59
C SER A 105 12.47 -18.65 5.82
N ALA A 106 11.57 -17.88 5.21
CA ALA A 106 11.85 -16.67 4.42
C ALA A 106 12.00 -15.40 5.28
N ALA A 107 12.56 -15.52 6.49
CA ALA A 107 12.98 -14.36 7.28
C ALA A 107 14.12 -13.55 6.61
N LYS A 108 14.60 -13.93 5.41
CA LYS A 108 15.57 -13.16 4.61
C LYS A 108 15.35 -13.26 3.09
N THR A 109 14.11 -13.18 2.62
CA THR A 109 13.89 -12.80 1.21
C THR A 109 12.85 -11.72 1.16
N GLU A 110 13.30 -10.48 1.39
CA GLU A 110 12.47 -9.34 1.14
C GLU A 110 12.12 -9.31 -0.35
N THR A 111 10.83 -9.41 -0.67
CA THR A 111 10.38 -9.33 -2.07
C THR A 111 10.78 -7.96 -2.63
N TYR A 112 11.27 -7.92 -3.88
CA TYR A 112 11.74 -6.70 -4.55
C TYR A 112 10.85 -5.46 -4.30
N VAL A 113 9.53 -5.62 -4.46
CA VAL A 113 8.56 -4.53 -4.26
C VAL A 113 8.50 -4.05 -2.82
N GLN A 114 8.69 -4.92 -1.82
CA GLN A 114 8.75 -4.53 -0.41
C GLN A 114 10.03 -3.75 -0.12
N ALA A 115 11.19 -4.21 -0.59
CA ALA A 115 12.44 -3.47 -0.41
C ALA A 115 12.41 -2.07 -1.07
N VAL A 116 11.77 -1.97 -2.26
CA VAL A 116 11.52 -0.68 -2.91
C VAL A 116 10.57 0.19 -2.09
N ARG A 117 9.48 -0.40 -1.56
CA ARG A 117 8.53 0.30 -0.68
C ARG A 117 9.21 0.85 0.57
N GLU A 118 9.99 0.04 1.28
CA GLU A 118 10.72 0.46 2.48
C GLU A 118 11.66 1.63 2.16
N THR A 119 12.41 1.52 1.07
CA THR A 119 13.32 2.57 0.63
C THR A 119 12.56 3.87 0.28
N PHE A 120 11.47 3.78 -0.47
CA PHE A 120 10.66 4.94 -0.86
C PHE A 120 9.92 5.59 0.33
N LEU A 121 9.49 4.80 1.32
CA LEU A 121 8.86 5.35 2.53
C LEU A 121 9.89 5.96 3.50
N SER A 122 11.17 5.59 3.40
CA SER A 122 12.22 6.11 4.27
C SER A 122 12.64 7.56 3.95
N ILE A 123 12.41 8.05 2.72
CA ILE A 123 12.83 9.39 2.31
C ILE A 123 11.92 10.48 2.91
N ALA A 124 12.53 11.56 3.41
CA ALA A 124 11.80 12.65 4.05
C ALA A 124 10.97 13.50 3.06
N CYS A 125 11.39 13.57 1.80
CA CYS A 125 10.67 14.25 0.73
C CYS A 125 9.63 13.36 0.01
N GLY A 126 9.34 12.16 0.53
CA GLY A 126 8.27 11.31 0.00
C GLY A 126 6.89 11.75 0.48
N PRO A 127 5.80 11.20 -0.10
CA PRO A 127 4.43 11.54 0.26
C PRO A 127 3.96 10.82 1.54
N GLY A 128 4.83 10.00 2.15
CA GLY A 128 4.52 9.17 3.32
C GLY A 128 3.57 8.00 3.03
N LYS A 129 3.28 7.74 1.76
CA LYS A 129 2.35 6.70 1.30
C LYS A 129 2.99 5.95 0.13
N PHE A 130 2.66 4.67 -0.01
CA PHE A 130 3.04 3.83 -1.14
C PHE A 130 1.76 3.21 -1.71
N THR A 131 1.41 3.57 -2.93
CA THR A 131 0.12 3.26 -3.55
C THR A 131 0.17 2.00 -4.40
N VAL A 132 -1.00 1.54 -4.86
CA VAL A 132 -1.09 0.44 -5.85
C VAL A 132 -0.37 0.79 -7.16
N SER A 133 -0.34 2.08 -7.54
CA SER A 133 0.40 2.53 -8.72
C SER A 133 1.91 2.38 -8.52
N ASP A 134 2.41 2.76 -7.34
CA ASP A 134 3.84 2.62 -7.01
C ASP A 134 4.26 1.15 -6.94
N ALA A 135 3.40 0.28 -6.42
CA ALA A 135 3.62 -1.17 -6.45
C ALA A 135 3.69 -1.73 -7.87
N ARG A 136 2.85 -1.23 -8.79
CA ARG A 136 2.87 -1.60 -10.20
C ARG A 136 4.17 -1.14 -10.89
N THR A 137 4.59 0.10 -10.65
CA THR A 137 5.87 0.63 -11.15
C THR A 137 7.05 -0.22 -10.65
N ALA A 138 7.09 -0.55 -9.36
CA ALA A 138 8.14 -1.41 -8.82
C ALA A 138 8.12 -2.83 -9.45
N SER A 139 6.92 -3.38 -9.67
CA SER A 139 6.76 -4.69 -10.32
C SER A 139 7.21 -4.66 -11.79
N HIS A 140 6.95 -3.56 -12.50
CA HIS A 140 7.41 -3.37 -13.88
C HIS A 140 8.94 -3.28 -13.93
N MET A 141 9.56 -2.49 -13.04
CA MET A 141 11.03 -2.44 -12.93
C MET A 141 11.63 -3.83 -12.65
N GLN A 142 10.99 -4.64 -11.82
CA GLN A 142 11.42 -6.01 -11.54
C GLN A 142 11.32 -6.89 -12.80
N ALA A 143 10.20 -6.79 -13.53
CA ALA A 143 9.98 -7.54 -14.77
C ALA A 143 10.98 -7.14 -15.87
N ASP A 144 11.38 -5.87 -15.91
CA ASP A 144 12.40 -5.31 -16.81
C ASP A 144 13.84 -5.69 -16.41
N GLY A 145 14.01 -6.51 -15.37
CA GLY A 145 15.32 -6.97 -14.89
C GLY A 145 16.14 -5.88 -14.22
N VAL A 146 15.52 -4.80 -13.74
CA VAL A 146 16.24 -3.74 -13.03
C VAL A 146 16.71 -4.28 -11.67
N PRO A 147 18.01 -4.19 -11.32
CA PRO A 147 18.48 -4.62 -10.01
C PRO A 147 17.92 -3.74 -8.88
N LEU A 148 17.56 -4.33 -7.75
CA LEU A 148 17.03 -3.61 -6.58
C LEU A 148 17.95 -2.46 -6.15
N SER A 149 19.26 -2.69 -6.16
CA SER A 149 20.25 -1.66 -5.79
C SER A 149 20.19 -0.43 -6.69
N VAL A 150 19.86 -0.58 -7.98
CA VAL A 150 19.73 0.54 -8.93
C VAL A 150 18.50 1.38 -8.59
N VAL A 151 17.39 0.75 -8.22
CA VAL A 151 16.19 1.47 -7.78
C VAL A 151 16.43 2.20 -6.45
N GLN A 152 17.12 1.55 -5.50
CA GLN A 152 17.48 2.18 -4.24
C GLN A 152 18.40 3.39 -4.44
N ASP A 153 19.40 3.26 -5.30
CA ASP A 153 20.32 4.35 -5.67
C ASP A 153 19.57 5.48 -6.39
N ALA A 154 18.60 5.16 -7.25
CA ALA A 154 17.76 6.15 -7.93
C ALA A 154 16.88 6.93 -6.95
N ILE A 155 16.23 6.24 -6.00
CA ILE A 155 15.43 6.87 -4.93
C ILE A 155 16.29 7.84 -4.12
N LEU A 156 17.48 7.40 -3.74
CA LEU A 156 18.42 8.20 -2.97
C LEU A 156 18.89 9.44 -3.75
N LEU A 157 19.32 9.26 -5.00
CA LEU A 157 19.79 10.35 -5.86
C LEU A 157 18.68 11.37 -6.14
N GLY A 158 17.47 10.91 -6.45
CA GLY A 158 16.33 11.80 -6.69
C GLY A 158 15.93 12.58 -5.43
N ALA A 159 15.99 11.97 -4.25
CA ALA A 159 15.79 12.67 -2.99
C ALA A 159 16.84 13.76 -2.77
N CYS A 160 18.12 13.48 -3.01
CA CYS A 160 19.18 14.48 -2.93
C CYS A 160 18.97 15.64 -3.93
N ARG A 161 18.65 15.35 -5.19
CA ARG A 161 18.33 16.37 -6.21
C ARG A 161 17.18 17.27 -5.74
N LYS A 162 16.14 16.67 -5.14
CA LYS A 162 15.01 17.41 -4.59
C LYS A 162 15.39 18.31 -3.43
N TYR A 163 16.20 17.84 -2.49
CA TYR A 163 16.67 18.65 -1.37
C TYR A 163 17.52 19.84 -1.82
N VAL A 164 18.44 19.61 -2.76
CA VAL A 164 19.29 20.68 -3.32
C VAL A 164 18.43 21.72 -4.06
N SER A 165 17.48 21.28 -4.87
CA SER A 165 16.54 22.17 -5.54
C SER A 165 15.79 23.05 -4.55
N TRP A 166 15.27 22.47 -3.46
CA TRP A 166 14.59 23.22 -2.40
C TRP A 166 15.50 24.22 -1.67
N LEU A 167 16.73 23.82 -1.34
CA LEU A 167 17.71 24.72 -0.69
C LEU A 167 18.09 25.91 -1.58
N ASN A 168 18.00 25.76 -2.90
CA ASN A 168 18.26 26.81 -3.89
C ASN A 168 16.99 27.61 -4.24
N GLY A 169 15.94 27.55 -3.43
CA GLY A 169 14.69 28.32 -3.62
C GLY A 169 13.63 27.63 -4.47
N GLY A 170 13.81 26.36 -4.82
CA GLY A 170 12.83 25.56 -5.54
C GLY A 170 11.65 25.08 -4.67
N SER A 171 10.65 24.47 -5.32
CA SER A 171 9.43 23.99 -4.66
C SER A 171 9.69 22.97 -3.56
N ALA A 172 9.02 23.17 -2.41
CA ALA A 172 9.01 22.28 -1.25
C ALA A 172 7.93 21.17 -1.33
N GLU A 173 7.30 20.98 -2.50
CA GLU A 173 6.33 19.90 -2.70
C GLU A 173 6.99 18.52 -2.64
N PRO A 174 6.40 17.52 -1.95
CA PRO A 174 6.94 16.17 -1.91
C PRO A 174 6.96 15.49 -3.27
N ILE A 175 7.84 14.51 -3.44
CA ILE A 175 7.80 13.57 -4.56
C ILE A 175 6.55 12.71 -4.37
N GLY A 176 5.59 12.79 -5.30
CA GLY A 176 4.26 12.20 -5.13
C GLY A 176 4.14 10.72 -5.48
N SER A 177 5.08 10.16 -6.23
CA SER A 177 5.01 8.78 -6.73
C SER A 177 6.38 8.21 -7.06
N LEU A 178 6.50 6.88 -7.03
CA LEU A 178 7.65 6.11 -7.48
C LEU A 178 7.96 6.34 -8.97
N ALA A 179 6.96 6.69 -9.79
CA ALA A 179 7.13 6.99 -11.22
C ALA A 179 8.16 8.12 -11.48
N TYR A 180 8.31 9.06 -10.53
CA TYR A 180 9.34 10.10 -10.59
C TYR A 180 10.75 9.54 -10.79
N PHE A 181 11.04 8.36 -10.24
CA PHE A 181 12.37 7.75 -10.29
C PHE A 181 12.61 6.93 -11.55
N GLU A 182 11.62 6.69 -12.41
CA GLU A 182 11.80 5.90 -13.65
C GLU A 182 12.88 6.50 -14.55
N ALA A 183 12.88 7.83 -14.72
CA ALA A 183 13.91 8.54 -15.49
C ALA A 183 15.31 8.40 -14.87
N ILE A 184 15.39 8.42 -13.54
CA ILE A 184 16.67 8.30 -12.80
C ILE A 184 17.16 6.85 -12.84
N VAL A 185 16.25 5.87 -12.78
CA VAL A 185 16.58 4.46 -12.99
C VAL A 185 17.15 4.25 -14.40
N ALA A 186 16.53 4.84 -15.43
CA ALA A 186 17.06 4.77 -16.80
C ALA A 186 18.46 5.38 -16.92
N GLU A 187 18.71 6.53 -16.27
CA GLU A 187 20.04 7.16 -16.17
C GLU A 187 21.06 6.22 -15.53
N LEU A 188 20.73 5.63 -14.36
CA LEU A 188 21.64 4.77 -13.61
C LEU A 188 21.89 3.39 -14.24
N ARG A 189 20.99 2.95 -15.12
CA ARG A 189 21.21 1.74 -15.94
C ARG A 189 22.33 1.95 -16.95
N GLN A 190 22.49 3.17 -17.46
CA GLN A 190 23.53 3.52 -18.43
C GLN A 190 24.85 3.86 -17.73
N GLN A 191 24.77 4.57 -16.60
CA GLN A 191 25.94 4.99 -15.84
C GLN A 191 25.74 4.70 -14.35
N ARG A 192 26.39 3.64 -13.87
CA ARG A 192 26.33 3.29 -12.44
C ARG A 192 27.09 4.32 -11.60
N LEU A 193 26.55 4.62 -10.42
CA LEU A 193 27.22 5.48 -9.45
C LEU A 193 28.45 4.76 -8.86
N PRO A 194 29.61 5.44 -8.74
CA PRO A 194 30.74 4.94 -7.98
C PRO A 194 30.37 4.66 -6.52
N ALA A 195 30.98 3.65 -5.91
CA ALA A 195 30.64 3.23 -4.55
C ALA A 195 30.77 4.37 -3.53
N ASP A 196 31.87 5.12 -3.60
CA ASP A 196 32.20 6.24 -2.71
C ASP A 196 31.20 7.39 -2.85
N TYR A 197 30.70 7.62 -4.07
CA TYR A 197 29.68 8.63 -4.32
C TYR A 197 28.33 8.26 -3.71
N ARG A 198 27.96 6.97 -3.70
CA ARG A 198 26.72 6.51 -3.05
C ARG A 198 26.74 6.72 -1.54
N GLU A 199 27.89 6.49 -0.90
CA GLU A 199 28.04 6.71 0.54
C GLU A 199 27.93 8.21 0.88
N HIS A 200 28.54 9.06 0.04
CA HIS A 200 28.37 10.50 0.13
C HIS A 200 26.90 10.92 -0.01
N LEU A 201 26.16 10.39 -1.00
CA LEU A 201 24.74 10.67 -1.19
C LEU A 201 23.89 10.24 0.01
N ARG A 202 24.21 9.09 0.63
CA ARG A 202 23.49 8.61 1.83
C ARG A 202 23.66 9.58 3.01
N ALA A 203 24.88 10.04 3.24
CA ALA A 203 25.18 11.02 4.28
C ALA A 203 24.48 12.37 4.00
N GLN A 204 24.51 12.84 2.74
CA GLN A 204 23.81 14.07 2.33
C GLN A 204 22.29 13.96 2.50
N SER A 205 21.69 12.85 2.06
CA SER A 205 20.24 12.60 2.15
C SER A 205 19.74 12.60 3.59
N ALA A 206 20.47 11.97 4.50
CA ALA A 206 20.14 11.99 5.93
C ALA A 206 20.15 13.41 6.51
N ARG A 207 21.22 14.17 6.23
CA ARG A 207 21.39 15.56 6.71
C ARG A 207 20.29 16.49 6.19
N TYR A 208 20.03 16.44 4.89
CA TYR A 208 19.01 17.31 4.28
C TYR A 208 17.58 16.85 4.59
N GLY A 209 17.34 15.55 4.71
CA GLY A 209 16.06 15.00 5.13
C GLY A 209 15.65 15.45 6.54
N ALA A 210 16.60 15.54 7.48
CA ALA A 210 16.33 16.10 8.81
C ALA A 210 15.88 17.57 8.74
N ARG A 211 16.58 18.40 7.96
CA ARG A 211 16.22 19.81 7.75
C ARG A 211 14.86 19.98 7.08
N TRP A 212 14.55 19.13 6.10
CA TRP A 212 13.26 19.12 5.43
C TRP A 212 12.10 18.81 6.39
N LYS A 213 12.24 17.80 7.26
CA LYS A 213 11.23 17.47 8.28
C LYS A 213 10.97 18.64 9.22
N LEU A 214 12.04 19.31 9.69
CA LEU A 214 11.93 20.49 10.55
C LEU A 214 11.22 21.66 9.86
N ALA A 215 11.57 21.95 8.61
CA ALA A 215 10.92 23.02 7.84
C ALA A 215 9.42 22.75 7.61
N ARG A 216 9.04 21.49 7.36
CA ARG A 216 7.61 21.12 7.21
C ARG A 216 6.85 21.16 8.54
N ALA A 217 7.49 20.83 9.65
CA ALA A 217 6.89 20.96 10.97
C ALA A 217 6.65 22.44 11.33
N GLY A 218 7.60 23.33 10.99
CA GLY A 218 7.47 24.79 11.22
C GLY A 218 6.40 25.47 10.36
N ASN A 219 6.19 25.01 9.11
CA ASN A 219 5.10 25.50 8.27
C ASN A 219 3.71 24.98 8.69
N GLY A 220 3.63 23.95 9.53
CA GLY A 220 2.37 23.40 10.06
C GLY A 220 1.76 24.23 11.20
N THR A 221 2.48 25.22 11.74
CA THR A 221 2.03 26.08 12.85
C THR A 221 1.70 27.51 12.44
N ALA A 222 1.80 27.88 11.17
CA ALA A 222 1.43 29.21 10.66
C ALA A 222 0.06 29.19 9.94
N GLN A 223 -0.99 28.82 10.68
CA GLN A 223 -2.37 29.13 10.28
C GLN A 223 -3.17 29.46 11.54
N GLY A 224 -3.06 30.70 12.00
CA GLY A 224 -3.76 31.18 13.18
C GLY A 224 -3.55 32.67 13.37
N GLY A 225 -4.51 33.46 12.88
CA GLY A 225 -4.79 34.81 13.36
C GLY A 225 -3.83 35.90 12.90
N CYS A 226 -4.25 36.65 11.88
CA CYS A 226 -3.87 38.05 11.76
C CYS A 226 -4.28 38.77 13.06
N PRO A 227 -3.39 39.42 13.82
CA PRO A 227 -3.81 40.33 14.86
C PRO A 227 -4.29 41.61 14.19
N ASP A 228 -5.59 41.84 14.36
CA ASP A 228 -6.30 43.10 14.24
C ASP A 228 -5.41 44.28 14.68
N MET A 229 -4.96 45.10 13.73
CA MET A 229 -4.30 46.37 14.02
C MET A 229 -5.36 47.48 14.02
N GLY A 230 -5.85 47.76 15.22
CA GLY A 230 -5.78 49.10 15.81
C GLY A 230 -6.58 50.20 15.14
N SER A 231 -7.83 50.37 15.58
CA SER A 231 -8.53 51.65 15.58
C SER A 231 -7.66 52.75 16.18
N THR A 232 -7.32 53.76 15.38
CA THR A 232 -6.86 55.06 15.90
C THR A 232 -8.04 56.02 15.94
N GLU A 233 -8.65 56.17 17.12
CA GLU A 233 -9.25 57.42 17.55
C GLU A 233 -8.20 58.22 18.30
N ILE A 234 -7.85 59.42 17.81
CA ILE A 234 -7.54 60.56 18.68
C ILE A 234 -8.17 61.81 18.06
N VAL A 235 -9.11 62.38 18.81
CA VAL A 235 -9.80 63.65 18.63
C VAL A 235 -8.85 64.82 18.94
N ARG A 236 -8.84 65.84 18.08
CA ARG A 236 -8.99 67.24 18.50
C ARG A 236 -9.43 68.14 17.36
#